data_AF-A0A0N0TN17-F1
#
_entry.id   AF-A0A0N0TN17-F1
#
_cell.length_a   1.000
_cell.length_b   1.000
_cell.length_c   1.000
_cell.angle_alpha   90.00
_cell.angle_beta   90.00
_cell.angle_gamma   90.00
#
_symmetry.space_group_name_H-M   'P 1'
#
loop_
_entity.id
_entity.type
_entity.pdbx_description
1 polymer ?
#
loop_
_entity_poly.entity_id
_entity_poly.type
_entity_poly.pdbx_seq_one_letter_code
_entity_poly.pdbx_strand_id
1 'polypeptide(L)'
;MSAAASDPASEGSVAKLIAMAEKPTPGQRLISWASRPPGRLYIPACTVAGLVLLYEDSVPGGHLPSFLVGLGAGLLLAGMGALRLGIALAVARPMIRYYWLRWVSAPIIAALALGLSVADVPLQARVGASADDLLALAGEVQDPTTIPRNGEWTGLYPVHSVGSGVGTGEEISYFAIEGAGLLSQSGLAHSPEEIPEGVFVPGHGSKVYEHVSGDWYVWVDH
;
A
#
# COMPACT_ATOMS: atom_id res chain seq x y z
N MET A 1 59.88 -24.81 -15.39
CA MET A 1 58.82 -24.02 -14.73
C MET A 1 59.48 -23.24 -13.60
N SER A 2 59.81 -21.97 -13.82
CA SER A 2 60.37 -21.11 -12.76
C SER A 2 59.23 -20.40 -12.04
N ALA A 3 59.11 -20.63 -10.74
CA ALA A 3 58.31 -19.80 -9.85
C ALA A 3 58.97 -18.42 -9.78
N ALA A 4 58.28 -17.39 -10.28
CA ALA A 4 58.67 -16.01 -10.07
C ALA A 4 58.57 -15.71 -8.58
N ALA A 5 59.72 -15.48 -7.94
CA ALA A 5 59.78 -15.00 -6.57
C ALA A 5 59.10 -13.62 -6.51
N SER A 6 58.02 -13.53 -5.75
CA SER A 6 57.35 -12.27 -5.41
C SER A 6 58.33 -11.40 -4.61
N ASP A 7 58.71 -10.27 -5.21
CA ASP A 7 59.67 -9.31 -4.67
C ASP A 7 59.11 -8.66 -3.37
N PRO A 8 59.78 -8.81 -2.20
CA PRO A 8 59.30 -8.27 -0.92
C PRO A 8 59.20 -6.74 -0.89
N ALA A 9 59.84 -6.04 -1.84
CA ALA A 9 59.71 -4.60 -2.02
C ALA A 9 58.30 -4.17 -2.49
N SER A 10 57.57 -5.08 -3.17
CA SER A 10 56.22 -4.80 -3.68
C SER A 10 55.16 -4.77 -2.57
N GLU A 11 55.28 -5.64 -1.56
CA GLU A 11 54.38 -5.69 -0.40
C GLU A 11 54.49 -4.43 0.48
N GLY A 12 55.71 -3.93 0.68
CA GLY A 12 55.95 -2.67 1.40
C GLY A 12 55.43 -1.43 0.65
N SER A 13 55.41 -1.45 -0.68
CA SER A 13 54.93 -0.34 -1.51
C SER A 13 53.40 -0.24 -1.48
N VAL A 14 52.69 -1.37 -1.55
CA VAL A 14 51.22 -1.41 -1.43
C VAL A 14 50.76 -1.00 -0.03
N ALA A 15 51.44 -1.45 1.02
CA ALA A 15 51.14 -1.04 2.40
C ALA A 15 51.31 0.47 2.60
N LYS A 16 52.33 1.07 1.97
CA LYS A 16 52.59 2.53 2.02
C LYS A 16 51.56 3.33 1.22
N LEU A 17 51.10 2.80 0.09
CA LEU A 17 50.02 3.39 -0.71
C LEU A 17 48.67 3.32 0.00
N ILE A 18 48.38 2.23 0.72
CA ILE A 18 47.18 2.09 1.57
C ILE A 18 47.26 3.04 2.78
N ALA A 19 48.44 3.24 3.36
CA ALA A 19 48.65 4.20 4.44
C ALA A 19 48.53 5.68 3.99
N MET A 20 48.81 5.97 2.71
CA MET A 20 48.62 7.30 2.09
C MET A 20 47.22 7.51 1.52
N ALA A 21 46.39 6.46 1.44
CA ALA A 21 45.01 6.60 1.00
C ALA A 21 44.21 7.33 2.09
N GLU A 22 43.96 8.61 1.86
CA GLU A 22 43.17 9.47 2.73
C GLU A 22 41.80 8.83 3.01
N LYS A 23 41.42 8.74 4.28
CA LYS A 23 40.13 8.11 4.64
C LYS A 23 39.00 8.90 3.96
N PRO A 24 38.09 8.21 3.23
CA PRO A 24 37.05 8.91 2.49
C PRO A 24 36.17 9.68 3.46
N THR A 25 35.93 10.95 3.14
CA THR A 25 35.09 11.85 3.92
C THR A 25 33.64 11.32 3.97
N PRO A 26 32.85 11.67 4.99
CA PRO A 26 31.45 11.24 5.07
C PRO A 26 30.64 11.62 3.81
N GLY A 27 30.92 12.77 3.19
CA GLY A 27 30.31 13.17 1.91
C GLY A 27 30.71 12.27 0.74
N GLN A 28 31.98 11.88 0.62
CA GLN A 28 32.43 10.93 -0.41
C GLN A 28 31.82 9.54 -0.24
N ARG A 29 31.63 9.09 1.01
CA ARG A 29 30.91 7.84 1.31
C ARG A 29 29.45 7.92 0.88
N LEU A 30 28.77 9.04 1.16
CA LEU A 30 27.38 9.24 0.74
C LEU A 30 27.26 9.26 -0.79
N ILE A 31 28.11 10.00 -1.49
CA ILE A 31 28.11 10.08 -2.96
C ILE A 31 28.40 8.72 -3.59
N SER A 32 29.39 7.97 -3.09
CA SER A 32 29.71 6.64 -3.60
C SER A 32 28.60 5.60 -3.33
N TRP A 33 27.88 5.72 -2.22
CA TRP A 33 26.71 4.89 -1.94
C TRP A 33 25.48 5.26 -2.79
N ALA A 34 25.27 6.55 -3.04
CA ALA A 34 24.13 7.07 -3.78
C ALA A 34 24.27 6.91 -5.30
N SER A 35 25.50 7.00 -5.83
CA SER A 35 25.80 6.84 -7.25
C SER A 35 25.72 5.38 -7.74
N ARG A 36 25.74 4.40 -6.84
CA ARG A 36 25.51 2.99 -7.19
C ARG A 36 24.06 2.80 -7.62
N PRO A 37 23.80 1.99 -8.67
CA PRO A 37 22.44 1.72 -9.12
C PRO A 37 21.60 1.15 -7.96
N PRO A 38 20.29 1.43 -7.91
CA PRO A 38 19.42 0.87 -6.89
C PRO A 38 19.62 -0.64 -6.78
N GLY A 39 19.83 -1.10 -5.55
CA GLY A 39 20.13 -2.51 -5.28
C GLY A 39 18.98 -3.42 -5.72
N ARG A 40 19.29 -4.69 -5.97
CA ARG A 40 18.30 -5.70 -6.38
C ARG A 40 17.11 -5.83 -5.43
N LEU A 41 17.27 -5.47 -4.16
CA LEU A 41 16.22 -5.52 -3.13
C LEU A 41 15.38 -4.26 -3.04
N TYR A 42 15.84 -3.12 -3.58
CA TYR A 42 15.12 -1.85 -3.45
C TYR A 42 13.81 -1.86 -4.23
N ILE A 43 13.83 -2.31 -5.49
CA ILE A 43 12.63 -2.37 -6.33
C ILE A 43 11.59 -3.33 -5.72
N PRO A 44 11.92 -4.58 -5.35
CA PRO A 44 10.99 -5.45 -4.63
C PRO A 44 10.45 -4.83 -3.35
N ALA A 45 11.27 -4.14 -2.55
CA ALA A 45 10.80 -3.47 -1.35
C ALA A 45 9.78 -2.36 -1.65
N CYS A 46 10.01 -1.55 -2.68
CA CYS A 46 9.03 -0.56 -3.15
C CYS A 46 7.74 -1.22 -3.65
N THR A 47 7.85 -2.34 -4.39
CA THR A 47 6.69 -3.11 -4.85
C THR A 47 5.87 -3.63 -3.67
N VAL A 48 6.52 -4.24 -2.67
CA VAL A 48 5.83 -4.75 -1.48
C VAL A 48 5.16 -3.61 -0.71
N ALA A 49 5.84 -2.48 -0.50
CA ALA A 49 5.24 -1.32 0.16
C ALA A 49 4.02 -0.78 -0.61
N GLY A 50 4.10 -0.71 -1.94
CA GLY A 50 2.97 -0.31 -2.78
C GLY A 50 1.81 -1.29 -2.72
N LEU A 51 2.08 -2.60 -2.72
CA LEU A 51 1.04 -3.63 -2.58
C LEU A 51 0.36 -3.59 -1.21
N VAL A 52 1.11 -3.33 -0.14
CA VAL A 52 0.54 -3.14 1.20
C VAL A 52 -0.41 -1.94 1.20
N LEU A 53 0.01 -0.80 0.62
CA LEU A 53 -0.86 0.37 0.52
C LEU A 53 -2.13 0.11 -0.31
N LEU A 54 -2.03 -0.63 -1.41
CA LEU A 54 -3.21 -1.03 -2.21
C LEU A 54 -4.12 -2.01 -1.46
N TYR A 55 -3.55 -2.87 -0.62
CA TYR A 55 -4.34 -3.74 0.24
C TYR A 55 -5.11 -2.92 1.27
N GLU A 56 -4.48 -1.92 1.89
CA GLU A 56 -5.15 -1.00 2.82
C GLU A 56 -6.30 -0.24 2.18
N ASP A 57 -6.08 0.24 0.97
CA ASP A 57 -7.06 0.96 0.15
C ASP A 57 -8.28 0.09 -0.21
N SER A 58 -8.10 -1.24 -0.26
CA SER A 58 -9.20 -2.17 -0.53
C SER A 58 -10.11 -2.47 0.68
N VAL A 59 -9.78 -1.95 1.87
CA VAL A 59 -10.56 -2.15 3.11
C VAL A 59 -11.46 -0.93 3.35
N PRO A 60 -12.79 -1.11 3.51
CA PRO A 60 -13.71 0.02 3.70
C PRO A 60 -13.36 0.83 4.95
N GLY A 61 -13.18 2.15 4.81
CA GLY A 61 -12.81 3.03 5.94
C GLY A 61 -11.36 2.94 6.42
N GLY A 62 -10.52 2.11 5.77
CA GLY A 62 -9.09 1.95 6.04
C GLY A 62 -8.75 1.21 7.35
N HIS A 63 -7.52 0.70 7.45
CA HIS A 63 -7.03 0.00 8.65
C HIS A 63 -5.82 0.74 9.25
N LEU A 64 -6.02 1.46 10.37
CA LEU A 64 -5.08 2.47 10.91
C LEU A 64 -3.63 1.96 11.09
N PRO A 65 -3.38 0.80 11.74
CA PRO A 65 -2.00 0.34 11.99
C PRO A 65 -1.20 0.12 10.70
N SER A 66 -1.83 -0.47 9.69
CA SER A 66 -1.20 -0.87 8.44
C SER A 66 -1.10 0.30 7.47
N PHE A 67 -2.03 1.26 7.51
CA PHE A 67 -1.84 2.57 6.88
C PHE A 67 -0.59 3.28 7.40
N LEU A 68 -0.40 3.37 8.73
CA LEU A 68 0.78 4.03 9.31
C LEU A 68 2.08 3.33 8.93
N VAL A 69 2.09 2.00 8.93
CA VAL A 69 3.25 1.20 8.50
C VAL A 69 3.53 1.40 7.01
N GLY A 70 2.50 1.32 6.16
CA GLY A 70 2.61 1.52 4.71
C GLY A 70 3.09 2.92 4.35
N LEU A 71 2.50 3.96 4.95
CA LEU A 71 2.88 5.35 4.75
C LEU A 71 4.30 5.61 5.24
N GLY A 72 4.65 5.15 6.45
CA GLY A 72 5.98 5.31 7.02
C GLY A 72 7.06 4.64 6.17
N ALA A 73 6.84 3.37 5.79
CA ALA A 73 7.75 2.64 4.91
C ALA A 73 7.86 3.29 3.52
N GLY A 74 6.73 3.70 2.95
CA GLY A 74 6.65 4.39 1.66
C GLY A 74 7.42 5.70 1.64
N LEU A 75 7.22 6.57 2.64
CA LEU A 75 7.94 7.83 2.79
C LEU A 75 9.45 7.63 2.96
N LEU A 76 9.86 6.63 3.75
CA LEU A 76 11.28 6.31 3.95
C LEU A 76 11.92 5.85 2.64
N LEU A 77 11.27 4.93 1.91
CA LEU A 77 11.75 4.45 0.61
C LEU A 77 11.77 5.58 -0.43
N ALA A 78 10.73 6.41 -0.49
CA ALA A 78 10.64 7.55 -1.39
C ALA A 78 11.74 8.58 -1.10
N GLY A 79 11.95 8.93 0.18
CA GLY A 79 13.02 9.84 0.60
C GLY A 79 14.40 9.30 0.25
N MET A 80 14.64 8.00 0.48
CA MET A 80 15.88 7.35 0.08
C MET A 80 16.08 7.37 -1.44
N GLY A 81 15.02 7.09 -2.21
CA GLY A 81 15.04 7.13 -3.68
C GLY A 81 15.32 8.52 -4.23
N ALA A 82 14.62 9.54 -3.71
CA ALA A 82 14.78 10.94 -4.10
C ALA A 82 16.19 11.46 -3.79
N LEU A 83 16.72 11.16 -2.60
CA LEU A 83 18.08 11.51 -2.23
C LEU A 83 19.10 10.88 -3.18
N ARG A 84 18.96 9.58 -3.49
CA ARG A 84 19.85 8.89 -4.42
C ARG A 84 19.77 9.47 -5.83
N LEU A 85 18.56 9.75 -6.31
CA LEU A 85 18.34 10.29 -7.64
C LEU A 85 18.92 11.70 -7.77
N GLY A 86 18.71 12.56 -6.76
CA GLY A 86 19.25 13.92 -6.73
C GLY A 86 20.78 13.93 -6.78
N ILE A 87 21.44 13.10 -5.97
CA ILE A 87 22.91 12.96 -5.99
C ILE A 87 23.40 12.40 -7.33
N ALA A 88 22.72 11.38 -7.86
CA ALA A 88 23.09 10.77 -9.13
C ALA A 88 22.97 11.75 -10.30
N LEU A 89 21.93 12.60 -10.33
CA LEU A 89 21.74 13.63 -11.36
C LEU A 89 22.83 14.71 -11.31
N ALA A 90 23.34 15.01 -10.12
CA ALA A 90 24.43 15.96 -9.90
C ALA A 90 25.81 15.42 -10.29
N VAL A 91 26.10 14.13 -10.00
CA VAL A 91 27.49 13.60 -10.05
C VAL A 91 27.68 12.44 -11.04
N ALA A 92 26.64 11.64 -11.33
CA ALA A 92 26.76 10.34 -12.00
C ALA A 92 25.84 10.17 -13.22
N ARG A 93 25.65 11.24 -14.01
CA ARG A 93 24.79 11.25 -15.22
C ARG A 93 25.04 10.10 -16.22
N PRO A 94 26.28 9.69 -16.54
CA PRO A 94 26.51 8.59 -17.47
C PRO A 94 25.95 7.26 -16.95
N MET A 95 26.03 7.04 -15.63
CA MET A 95 25.59 5.82 -14.97
C MET A 95 24.06 5.74 -14.91
N ILE A 96 23.38 6.88 -14.76
CA ILE A 96 21.92 6.98 -14.89
C ILE A 96 21.51 6.55 -16.29
N ARG A 97 22.17 7.04 -17.35
CA ARG A 97 21.78 6.73 -18.73
C ARG A 97 21.85 5.23 -19.04
N TYR A 98 22.84 4.52 -18.50
CA TYR A 98 22.96 3.07 -18.69
C TYR A 98 21.94 2.27 -17.89
N TYR A 99 21.65 2.67 -16.64
CA TYR A 99 20.72 1.96 -15.75
C TYR A 99 19.36 2.66 -15.56
N TRP A 100 18.93 3.48 -16.53
CA TRP A 100 17.82 4.42 -16.37
C TRP A 100 16.51 3.73 -15.97
N LEU A 101 16.23 2.54 -16.50
CA LEU A 101 15.06 1.73 -16.14
C LEU A 101 14.98 1.48 -14.63
N ARG A 102 16.10 1.19 -13.96
CA ARG A 102 16.10 0.95 -12.50
C ARG A 102 15.81 2.22 -11.70
N TRP A 103 16.23 3.37 -12.23
CA TRP A 103 16.00 4.66 -11.59
C TRP A 103 14.55 5.11 -11.72
N VAL A 104 13.90 4.82 -12.86
CA VAL A 104 12.50 5.21 -13.13
C VAL A 104 11.49 4.19 -12.58
N SER A 105 11.92 2.93 -12.32
CA SER A 105 11.04 1.87 -11.80
C SER A 105 10.29 2.24 -10.53
N ALA A 106 10.99 2.78 -9.51
CA ALA A 106 10.35 3.13 -8.24
C ALA A 106 9.31 4.27 -8.38
N PRO A 107 9.60 5.38 -9.09
CA PRO A 107 8.58 6.37 -9.44
C PRO A 107 7.38 5.80 -10.20
N ILE A 108 7.61 4.90 -11.17
CA ILE A 108 6.51 4.25 -11.91
C ILE A 108 5.65 3.41 -10.95
N ILE A 109 6.26 2.60 -10.09
CA ILE A 109 5.52 1.79 -9.11
C ILE A 109 4.69 2.70 -8.19
N ALA A 110 5.27 3.78 -7.69
CA ALA A 110 4.55 4.74 -6.86
C ALA A 110 3.40 5.41 -7.62
N ALA A 111 3.63 5.85 -8.85
CA ALA A 111 2.60 6.47 -9.69
C ALA A 111 1.46 5.49 -10.03
N LEU A 112 1.78 4.22 -10.30
CA LEU A 112 0.79 3.18 -10.52
C LEU A 112 -0.03 2.90 -9.25
N ALA A 113 0.63 2.76 -8.09
CA ALA A 113 -0.07 2.53 -6.83
C ALA A 113 -1.00 3.70 -6.48
N LEU A 114 -0.53 4.95 -6.61
CA LEU A 114 -1.35 6.14 -6.40
C LEU A 114 -2.50 6.23 -7.42
N GLY A 115 -2.23 5.95 -8.70
CA GLY A 115 -3.25 5.99 -9.73
C GLY A 115 -4.36 4.94 -9.53
N LEU A 116 -4.00 3.76 -9.05
CA LEU A 116 -4.97 2.71 -8.70
C LEU A 116 -5.81 3.09 -7.48
N SER A 117 -5.18 3.67 -6.45
CA SER A 117 -5.87 4.10 -5.23
C SER A 117 -6.82 5.28 -5.48
N VAL A 118 -6.41 6.29 -6.25
CA VAL A 118 -7.28 7.44 -6.61
C VAL A 118 -8.49 7.02 -7.45
N ALA A 119 -8.40 5.89 -8.15
CA ALA A 119 -9.50 5.36 -8.96
C ALA A 119 -10.32 4.28 -8.21
N ASP A 120 -10.06 4.08 -6.91
CA ASP A 120 -10.71 3.08 -6.04
C ASP A 120 -10.70 1.66 -6.62
N VAL A 121 -9.76 1.36 -7.51
CA VAL A 121 -9.69 0.08 -8.23
C VAL A 121 -9.50 -1.09 -7.26
N PRO A 122 -8.64 -1.02 -6.24
CA PRO A 122 -8.48 -2.12 -5.28
C PRO A 122 -9.77 -2.44 -4.52
N LEU A 123 -10.49 -1.40 -4.08
CA LEU A 123 -11.75 -1.54 -3.36
C LEU A 123 -12.83 -2.15 -4.28
N GLN A 124 -13.06 -1.54 -5.45
CA GLN A 124 -14.03 -2.04 -6.42
C GLN A 124 -13.74 -3.48 -6.85
N ALA A 125 -12.47 -3.82 -7.10
CA ALA A 125 -12.09 -5.17 -7.49
C ALA A 125 -12.35 -6.18 -6.37
N ARG A 126 -12.09 -5.82 -5.11
CA ARG A 126 -12.31 -6.71 -3.96
C ARG A 126 -13.78 -6.89 -3.64
N VAL A 127 -14.58 -5.82 -3.73
CA VAL A 127 -16.04 -5.87 -3.59
C VAL A 127 -16.64 -6.70 -4.72
N GLY A 128 -16.31 -6.42 -5.97
CA GLY A 128 -16.80 -7.17 -7.12
C GLY A 128 -16.46 -8.67 -7.05
N ALA A 129 -15.26 -9.02 -6.56
CA ALA A 129 -14.87 -10.41 -6.37
C ALA A 129 -15.59 -11.11 -5.19
N SER A 130 -16.18 -10.36 -4.25
CA SER A 130 -16.87 -10.88 -3.07
C SER A 130 -18.39 -10.70 -3.11
N ALA A 131 -18.93 -10.07 -4.15
CA ALA A 131 -20.30 -9.61 -4.19
C ALA A 131 -21.31 -10.77 -4.07
N ASP A 132 -21.12 -11.84 -4.84
CA ASP A 132 -22.02 -13.00 -4.82
C ASP A 132 -22.05 -13.69 -3.45
N ASP A 133 -20.89 -13.86 -2.82
CA ASP A 133 -20.77 -14.48 -1.49
C ASP A 133 -21.43 -13.62 -0.41
N LEU A 134 -21.25 -12.30 -0.48
CA LEU A 134 -21.87 -11.36 0.46
C LEU A 134 -23.40 -11.29 0.27
N LEU A 135 -23.89 -11.30 -0.97
CA LEU A 135 -25.33 -11.34 -1.26
C LEU A 135 -25.97 -12.66 -0.84
N ALA A 136 -25.28 -13.78 -1.04
CA ALA A 136 -25.72 -15.07 -0.52
C ALA A 136 -25.85 -15.03 1.01
N LEU A 137 -24.87 -14.45 1.70
CA LEU A 137 -24.92 -14.25 3.15
C LEU A 137 -26.07 -13.33 3.57
N ALA A 138 -26.34 -12.25 2.83
CA ALA A 138 -27.48 -11.38 3.12
C ALA A 138 -28.82 -12.13 3.04
N GLY A 139 -28.98 -13.02 2.05
CA GLY A 139 -30.19 -13.83 1.89
C GLY A 139 -30.44 -14.83 3.02
N GLU A 140 -29.44 -15.15 3.83
CA GLU A 140 -29.60 -15.97 5.04
C GLU A 140 -30.19 -15.19 6.23
N VAL A 141 -30.12 -13.85 6.19
CA VAL A 141 -30.61 -12.96 7.25
C VAL A 141 -32.08 -12.60 6.97
N GLN A 142 -33.00 -13.44 7.46
CA GLN A 142 -34.44 -13.30 7.14
C GLN A 142 -35.21 -12.25 7.96
N ASP A 143 -34.60 -11.70 9.01
CA ASP A 143 -35.23 -10.71 9.91
C ASP A 143 -34.31 -9.49 10.10
N PRO A 144 -34.86 -8.29 10.41
CA PRO A 144 -34.12 -7.05 10.66
C PRO A 144 -33.35 -7.13 11.97
N THR A 145 -32.42 -8.06 12.03
CA THR A 145 -31.59 -8.39 13.17
C THR A 145 -30.15 -8.45 12.69
N THR A 146 -29.25 -7.94 13.54
CA THR A 146 -27.81 -8.03 13.28
C THR A 146 -27.31 -9.37 13.80
N ILE A 147 -26.79 -10.20 12.90
CA ILE A 147 -26.19 -11.50 13.21
C ILE A 147 -24.67 -11.33 13.33
N PRO A 148 -24.07 -11.63 14.48
CA PRO A 148 -22.61 -11.62 14.62
C PRO A 148 -22.00 -12.80 13.85
N ARG A 149 -20.91 -12.50 13.13
CA ARG A 149 -20.10 -13.48 12.39
C ARG A 149 -18.69 -13.63 12.98
N ASN A 150 -18.30 -12.74 13.90
CA ASN A 150 -17.05 -12.82 14.67
C ASN A 150 -15.79 -12.98 13.80
N GLY A 151 -15.74 -12.32 12.63
CA GLY A 151 -14.58 -12.34 11.76
C GLY A 151 -14.55 -13.49 10.75
N GLU A 152 -15.65 -14.24 10.61
CA GLU A 152 -15.72 -15.30 9.62
C GLU A 152 -15.58 -14.73 8.20
N TRP A 153 -14.72 -15.37 7.41
CA TRP A 153 -14.44 -14.94 6.05
C TRP A 153 -15.64 -15.21 5.14
N THR A 154 -16.09 -14.17 4.45
CA THR A 154 -17.10 -14.24 3.38
C THR A 154 -16.52 -13.55 2.15
N GLY A 155 -16.29 -14.31 1.07
CA GLY A 155 -15.45 -13.86 -0.04
C GLY A 155 -14.05 -13.44 0.42
N LEU A 156 -13.65 -12.21 0.08
CA LEU A 156 -12.36 -11.64 0.47
C LEU A 156 -12.44 -10.75 1.72
N TYR A 157 -13.52 -10.80 2.50
CA TYR A 157 -13.68 -9.96 3.68
C TYR A 157 -13.89 -10.79 4.96
N PRO A 158 -13.20 -10.45 6.07
CA PRO A 158 -13.56 -10.96 7.39
C PRO A 158 -14.79 -10.20 7.90
N VAL A 159 -15.95 -10.84 7.90
CA VAL A 159 -17.21 -10.18 8.29
C VAL A 159 -17.37 -10.28 9.81
N HIS A 160 -17.49 -9.14 10.48
CA HIS A 160 -17.74 -9.08 11.91
C HIS A 160 -19.22 -9.29 12.24
N SER A 161 -20.10 -8.63 11.49
CA SER A 161 -21.54 -8.80 11.60
C SER A 161 -22.23 -8.50 10.28
N VAL A 162 -23.38 -9.12 10.08
CA VAL A 162 -24.28 -8.85 8.97
C VAL A 162 -25.63 -8.42 9.54
N GLY A 163 -26.31 -7.48 8.91
CA GLY A 163 -27.67 -7.12 9.30
C GLY A 163 -28.42 -6.49 8.15
N SER A 164 -29.74 -6.62 8.16
CA SER A 164 -30.62 -5.88 7.27
C SER A 164 -31.23 -4.69 8.00
N GLY A 165 -31.44 -3.59 7.29
CA GLY A 165 -32.18 -2.44 7.80
C GLY A 165 -33.09 -1.88 6.73
N VAL A 166 -34.16 -1.22 7.16
CA VAL A 166 -35.11 -0.59 6.25
C VAL A 166 -34.72 0.88 6.11
N GLY A 167 -34.16 1.23 4.95
CA GLY A 167 -33.83 2.59 4.60
C GLY A 167 -34.88 3.17 3.66
N THR A 168 -35.55 4.25 4.05
CA THR A 168 -36.55 4.96 3.22
C THR A 168 -37.64 4.12 2.52
N GLY A 169 -37.82 2.85 2.91
CA GLY A 169 -38.82 1.94 2.32
C GLY A 169 -38.25 0.64 1.73
N GLU A 170 -36.93 0.54 1.55
CA GLU A 170 -36.27 -0.64 0.96
C GLU A 170 -35.21 -1.29 1.87
N GLU A 171 -34.84 -2.53 1.53
CA GLU A 171 -33.95 -3.38 2.29
C GLU A 171 -32.48 -3.09 1.95
N ILE A 172 -31.74 -2.59 2.94
CA ILE A 172 -30.30 -2.36 2.85
C ILE A 172 -29.60 -3.44 3.66
N SER A 173 -28.68 -4.13 3.01
CA SER A 173 -27.83 -5.14 3.66
C SER A 173 -26.54 -4.48 4.13
N TYR A 174 -26.25 -4.56 5.42
CA TYR A 174 -25.04 -4.03 6.05
C TYR A 174 -24.09 -5.17 6.41
N PHE A 175 -22.83 -5.04 6.01
CA PHE A 175 -21.74 -5.94 6.36
C PHE A 175 -20.68 -5.14 7.11
N ALA A 176 -20.60 -5.32 8.42
CA ALA A 176 -19.49 -4.78 9.19
C ALA A 176 -18.25 -5.64 8.94
N ILE A 177 -17.17 -5.01 8.50
CA ILE A 177 -15.92 -5.71 8.22
C ILE A 177 -15.01 -5.61 9.45
N GLU A 178 -14.37 -6.72 9.83
CA GLU A 178 -13.46 -6.74 10.96
C GLU A 178 -12.20 -5.93 10.65
N GLY A 179 -11.80 -5.06 11.59
CA GLY A 179 -10.65 -4.18 11.44
C GLY A 179 -10.87 -3.02 10.46
N ALA A 180 -12.07 -2.89 9.88
CA ALA A 180 -12.42 -1.77 9.03
C ALA A 180 -12.70 -0.52 9.88
N GLY A 181 -12.12 0.59 9.47
CA GLY A 181 -12.33 1.91 10.04
C GLY A 181 -11.18 2.36 10.95
N LEU A 182 -10.85 3.64 10.86
CA LEU A 182 -9.73 4.23 11.60
C LEU A 182 -10.03 4.37 13.11
N LEU A 183 -11.23 4.84 13.43
CA LEU A 183 -11.68 5.23 14.77
C LEU A 183 -13.09 4.70 15.09
N SER A 184 -13.89 4.49 14.06
CA SER A 184 -15.26 4.00 14.15
C SER A 184 -15.42 2.77 13.30
N GLN A 185 -16.46 1.98 13.58
CA GLN A 185 -16.80 0.82 12.79
C GLN A 185 -17.19 1.25 11.36
N SER A 186 -16.65 0.57 10.36
CA SER A 186 -17.04 0.74 8.97
C SER A 186 -17.30 -0.61 8.30
N GLY A 187 -17.88 -0.55 7.12
CA GLY A 187 -18.22 -1.74 6.38
C GLY A 187 -18.74 -1.47 4.99
N LEU A 188 -19.35 -2.49 4.41
CA LEU A 188 -20.02 -2.43 3.12
C LEU A 188 -21.54 -2.40 3.32
N ALA A 189 -22.23 -1.68 2.46
CA ALA A 189 -23.67 -1.72 2.32
C ALA A 189 -24.02 -2.07 0.87
N HIS A 190 -25.07 -2.86 0.72
CA HIS A 190 -25.67 -3.14 -0.58
C HIS A 190 -27.11 -2.59 -0.59
N SER A 191 -27.44 -1.81 -1.61
CA SER A 191 -28.77 -1.22 -1.81
C SER A 191 -29.07 -1.12 -3.30
N PRO A 192 -30.19 -1.70 -3.77
CA PRO A 192 -30.61 -1.55 -5.18
C PRO A 192 -31.08 -0.12 -5.49
N GLU A 193 -31.43 0.66 -4.46
CA GLU A 193 -31.73 2.08 -4.57
C GLU A 193 -30.51 2.95 -4.27
N GLU A 194 -30.45 4.11 -4.92
CA GLU A 194 -29.40 5.10 -4.73
C GLU A 194 -29.48 5.72 -3.32
N ILE A 195 -28.41 5.53 -2.54
CA ILE A 195 -28.29 6.13 -1.21
C ILE A 195 -27.58 7.49 -1.32
N PRO A 196 -28.11 8.58 -0.72
CA PRO A 196 -27.42 9.85 -0.65
C PRO A 196 -26.04 9.75 0.02
N GLU A 197 -25.01 10.21 -0.68
CA GLU A 197 -23.61 10.14 -0.23
C GLU A 197 -23.20 11.36 0.61
N GLY A 198 -22.26 11.16 1.54
CA GLY A 198 -21.66 12.25 2.33
C GLY A 198 -22.60 12.94 3.31
N VAL A 199 -23.82 12.43 3.51
CA VAL A 199 -24.85 12.99 4.41
C VAL A 199 -25.45 11.91 5.30
N PHE A 200 -25.94 12.31 6.47
CA PHE A 200 -26.71 11.43 7.33
C PHE A 200 -28.09 11.20 6.73
N VAL A 201 -28.40 9.94 6.41
CA VAL A 201 -29.71 9.55 5.89
C VAL A 201 -30.67 9.29 7.06
N PRO A 202 -31.82 9.99 7.13
CA PRO A 202 -32.79 9.78 8.19
C PRO A 202 -33.23 8.32 8.30
N GLY A 203 -33.16 7.74 9.50
CA GLY A 203 -33.54 6.35 9.75
C GLY A 203 -32.39 5.34 9.62
N HIS A 204 -31.22 5.74 9.13
CA HIS A 204 -30.06 4.85 8.95
C HIS A 204 -29.04 4.93 10.11
N GLY A 205 -29.37 5.67 11.16
CA GLY A 205 -28.48 5.95 12.30
C GLY A 205 -27.45 7.03 11.97
N SER A 206 -26.29 6.94 12.62
CA SER A 206 -25.11 7.81 12.45
C SER A 206 -24.21 7.38 11.30
N LYS A 207 -24.74 6.69 10.29
CA LYS A 207 -23.96 6.20 9.15
C LYS A 207 -23.92 7.23 8.04
N VAL A 208 -22.72 7.40 7.47
CA VAL A 208 -22.50 8.14 6.22
C VAL A 208 -22.02 7.16 5.16
N TYR A 209 -22.51 7.35 3.94
CA TYR A 209 -22.26 6.46 2.80
C TYR A 209 -21.36 7.11 1.77
N GLU A 210 -20.57 6.29 1.10
CA GLU A 210 -19.74 6.63 -0.06
C GLU A 210 -19.93 5.54 -1.11
N HIS A 211 -20.19 5.92 -2.36
CA HIS A 211 -20.42 4.96 -3.44
C HIS A 211 -19.13 4.25 -3.84
N VAL A 212 -19.21 2.95 -4.10
CA VAL A 212 -18.07 2.15 -4.58
C VAL A 212 -18.25 1.80 -6.05
N SER A 213 -19.28 1.01 -6.35
CA SER A 213 -19.57 0.54 -7.70
C SER A 213 -20.91 -0.18 -7.72
N GLY A 214 -21.73 0.07 -8.75
CA GLY A 214 -23.05 -0.54 -8.85
C GLY A 214 -23.90 -0.23 -7.63
N ASP A 215 -24.43 -1.26 -6.98
CA ASP A 215 -25.33 -1.15 -5.82
C ASP A 215 -24.57 -1.20 -4.48
N TRP A 216 -23.23 -1.08 -4.52
CA TRP A 216 -22.35 -1.17 -3.36
C TRP A 216 -21.87 0.18 -2.86
N TYR A 217 -21.91 0.33 -1.54
CA TYR A 217 -21.50 1.51 -0.79
C TYR A 217 -20.56 1.12 0.34
N VAL A 218 -19.63 2.00 0.71
CA VAL A 218 -18.97 1.96 2.02
C VAL A 218 -19.84 2.74 2.99
N TRP A 219 -19.98 2.25 4.22
CA TRP A 219 -20.55 3.04 5.31
C TRP A 219 -19.55 3.19 6.45
N VAL A 220 -19.59 4.35 7.10
CA VAL A 220 -18.80 4.66 8.29
C VAL A 220 -19.75 5.16 9.39
N ASP A 221 -19.60 4.63 10.60
CA ASP A 221 -20.35 5.09 11.77
C ASP A 221 -19.68 6.32 12.41
N HIS A 222 -20.45 7.33 12.81
CA HIS A 222 -19.96 8.59 13.38
C HIS A 222 -20.40 8.86 14.82
#